data_AF-M3J0T8-F1
#
_entry.id   AF-M3J0T8-F1
#
_cell.length_a   1.000
_cell.length_b   1.000
_cell.length_c   1.000
_cell.angle_alpha   90.00
_cell.angle_beta   90.00
_cell.angle_gamma   90.00
#
_symmetry.space_group_name_H-M   'P 1'
#
loop_
_entity.id
_entity.type
_entity.pdbx_description
1 polymer ?
#
loop_
_entity_poly.entity_id
_entity_poly.type
_entity_poly.pdbx_seq_one_letter_code
_entity_poly.pdbx_strand_id
1 'polypeptide(L)'
;MAPSFYEQEQKKIKNAIKLPLLELVLKFLPHLQPTIQAKDDTWEIVAIQLTNLRYSEILANKPSPNTAKGSKKSNGNNVVEEIESIPELNGIYVRDYYEELFANFKKNIVFMINLNRSENLQGRPGNDMGYLIKDRGDALLYELYKLEYKDIELISKISSETLEDKLRKHLEKLYKVSENGDAMDQDEEVDDGILDSKELLEHYRNSSVRDKNKMLQDQIVKQDKKLEQLKDENQRLLELNHELLEQMNGR
;
A
#
# COMPACT_ATOMS: atom_id res chain seq x y z
N MET A 1 -23.15 21.56 -10.65
CA MET A 1 -23.94 20.31 -10.79
C MET A 1 -24.24 19.82 -9.39
N ALA A 2 -25.50 19.53 -9.05
CA ALA A 2 -25.85 19.03 -7.73
C ALA A 2 -25.28 17.60 -7.54
N PRO A 3 -24.69 17.27 -6.39
CA PRO A 3 -24.17 15.93 -6.13
C PRO A 3 -25.32 14.92 -6.15
N SER A 4 -25.11 13.79 -6.84
CA SER A 4 -26.09 12.70 -6.93
C SER A 4 -26.48 12.21 -5.52
N PHE A 5 -27.72 11.75 -5.35
CA PHE A 5 -28.20 11.19 -4.08
C PHE A 5 -27.25 10.11 -3.53
N TYR A 6 -26.73 9.28 -4.43
CA TYR A 6 -25.74 8.25 -4.12
C TYR A 6 -24.43 8.83 -3.55
N GLU A 7 -23.95 9.94 -4.12
CA GLU A 7 -22.72 10.60 -3.65
C GLU A 7 -22.91 11.25 -2.27
N GLN A 8 -24.13 11.73 -1.99
CA GLN A 8 -24.49 12.28 -0.68
C GLN A 8 -24.57 11.18 0.38
N GLU A 9 -25.13 10.00 0.06
CA GLU A 9 -25.14 8.86 0.97
C GLU A 9 -23.73 8.33 1.25
N GLN A 10 -22.89 8.19 0.22
CA GLN A 10 -21.49 7.80 0.41
C GLN A 10 -20.73 8.79 1.30
N LYS A 11 -20.96 10.10 1.14
CA LYS A 11 -20.36 11.13 2.02
C LYS A 11 -20.83 11.00 3.46
N LYS A 12 -22.11 10.71 3.70
CA LYS A 12 -22.64 10.47 5.05
C LYS A 12 -22.00 9.25 5.69
N ILE A 13 -21.89 8.14 4.95
CA ILE A 13 -21.26 6.90 5.40
C ILE A 13 -19.77 7.16 5.72
N LYS A 14 -19.03 7.79 4.80
CA LYS A 14 -17.62 8.17 5.00
C LYS A 14 -17.44 9.02 6.26
N ASN A 15 -18.23 10.08 6.43
CA ASN A 15 -18.13 10.95 7.62
C ASN A 15 -18.40 10.21 8.93
N ALA A 16 -19.37 9.30 8.93
CA ALA A 16 -19.70 8.53 10.12
C ALA A 16 -18.65 7.43 10.42
N ILE A 17 -17.95 6.91 9.40
CA ILE A 17 -16.87 5.91 9.55
C ILE A 17 -15.52 6.57 9.91
N LYS A 18 -15.31 7.84 9.51
CA LYS A 18 -14.03 8.54 9.62
C LYS A 18 -13.39 8.44 11.01
N LEU A 19 -14.15 8.75 12.06
CA LEU A 19 -13.60 8.81 13.42
C LEU A 19 -13.34 7.41 14.02
N PRO A 20 -14.30 6.46 13.98
CA PRO A 20 -14.04 5.07 14.39
C PRO A 20 -12.87 4.43 13.64
N LEU A 21 -12.75 4.72 12.34
CA LEU A 21 -11.65 4.22 11.53
C LEU A 21 -10.30 4.70 12.05
N LEU A 22 -10.16 6.01 12.29
CA LEU A 22 -8.90 6.58 12.75
C LEU A 22 -8.50 6.06 14.14
N GLU A 23 -9.47 5.84 15.04
CA GLU A 23 -9.22 5.22 16.34
C GLU A 23 -8.75 3.76 16.21
N LEU A 24 -9.37 2.98 15.33
CA LEU A 24 -8.95 1.59 15.07
C LEU A 24 -7.58 1.53 14.41
N VAL A 25 -7.31 2.42 13.45
CA VAL A 25 -5.99 2.51 12.80
C VAL A 25 -4.91 2.91 13.81
N LEU A 26 -5.20 3.81 14.75
CA LEU A 26 -4.27 4.14 15.83
C LEU A 26 -4.06 2.98 16.81
N LYS A 27 -5.07 2.14 17.02
CA LYS A 27 -4.99 0.98 17.92
C LYS A 27 -4.24 -0.21 17.33
N PHE A 28 -4.52 -0.56 16.07
CA PHE A 28 -3.95 -1.74 15.41
C PHE A 28 -2.74 -1.42 14.54
N LEU A 29 -2.53 -0.15 14.22
CA LEU A 29 -1.37 0.34 13.47
C LEU A 29 -1.06 -0.52 12.23
N PRO A 30 -2.04 -0.74 11.33
CA PRO A 30 -1.89 -1.65 10.19
C PRO A 30 -0.80 -1.22 9.21
N HIS A 31 -0.48 0.08 9.15
CA HIS A 31 0.61 0.64 8.34
C HIS A 31 2.00 0.24 8.85
N LEU A 32 2.12 -0.21 10.10
CA LEU A 32 3.38 -0.52 10.79
C LEU A 32 3.81 -1.98 10.68
N GLN A 33 3.00 -2.83 10.06
CA GLN A 33 3.32 -4.25 10.00
C GLN A 33 4.54 -4.50 9.11
N PRO A 34 5.46 -5.41 9.50
CA PRO A 34 6.73 -5.60 8.83
C PRO A 34 6.59 -6.25 7.44
N THR A 35 5.54 -7.05 7.24
CA THR A 35 5.30 -7.79 5.99
C THR A 35 4.01 -7.31 5.33
N ILE A 36 3.95 -7.39 3.99
CA ILE A 36 2.77 -6.99 3.20
C ILE A 36 1.55 -7.83 3.60
N GLN A 37 1.74 -9.13 3.81
CA GLN A 37 0.67 -10.03 4.26
C GLN A 37 0.13 -9.62 5.64
N ALA A 38 1.00 -9.33 6.60
CA ALA A 38 0.55 -8.85 7.91
C ALA A 38 -0.15 -7.48 7.82
N LYS A 39 0.27 -6.60 6.90
CA LYS A 39 -0.47 -5.35 6.62
C LYS A 39 -1.88 -5.66 6.14
N ASP A 40 -2.01 -6.52 5.14
CA ASP A 40 -3.28 -6.92 4.55
C ASP A 40 -4.22 -7.54 5.60
N ASP A 41 -3.73 -8.50 6.38
CA ASP A 41 -4.50 -9.15 7.45
C ASP A 41 -4.95 -8.14 8.52
N THR A 42 -4.09 -7.20 8.90
CA THR A 42 -4.42 -6.21 9.93
C THR A 42 -5.44 -5.19 9.42
N TRP A 43 -5.40 -4.85 8.13
CA TRP A 43 -6.43 -4.02 7.50
C TRP A 43 -7.79 -4.72 7.45
N GLU A 44 -7.82 -6.04 7.20
CA GLU A 44 -9.04 -6.83 7.29
C GLU A 44 -9.58 -6.89 8.72
N ILE A 45 -8.71 -7.07 9.73
CA ILE A 45 -9.12 -7.02 11.15
C ILE A 45 -9.75 -5.67 11.50
N VAL A 46 -9.16 -4.56 11.02
CA VAL A 46 -9.72 -3.21 11.21
C VAL A 46 -11.09 -3.10 10.55
N ALA A 47 -11.26 -3.60 9.33
CA ALA A 47 -12.54 -3.57 8.62
C ALA A 47 -13.63 -4.39 9.34
N ILE A 48 -13.29 -5.61 9.78
CA ILE A 48 -14.18 -6.46 10.57
C ILE A 48 -14.61 -5.76 11.87
N GLN A 49 -13.66 -5.15 12.58
CA GLN A 49 -13.99 -4.45 13.82
C GLN A 49 -14.85 -3.21 13.58
N LEU A 50 -14.64 -2.51 12.47
CA LEU A 50 -15.44 -1.35 12.12
C LEU A 50 -16.87 -1.76 11.78
N THR A 51 -17.03 -2.84 11.03
CA THR A 51 -18.32 -3.47 10.75
C THR A 51 -19.01 -3.93 12.04
N ASN A 52 -18.29 -4.56 12.96
CA ASN A 52 -18.82 -5.00 14.26
C ASN A 52 -19.27 -3.82 15.15
N LEU A 53 -18.51 -2.72 15.17
CA LEU A 53 -18.91 -1.52 15.91
C LEU A 53 -20.22 -0.96 15.37
N ARG A 54 -20.39 -0.93 14.04
CA ARG A 54 -21.66 -0.51 13.41
C ARG A 54 -22.83 -1.38 13.80
N TYR A 55 -22.66 -2.70 13.76
CA TYR A 55 -23.68 -3.63 14.22
C TYR A 55 -24.04 -3.38 15.70
N SER A 56 -23.04 -3.13 16.55
CA SER A 56 -23.27 -2.86 17.97
C SER A 56 -23.99 -1.54 18.23
N GLU A 57 -23.71 -0.47 17.46
CA GLU A 57 -24.38 0.83 17.57
C GLU A 57 -25.88 0.72 17.22
N ILE A 58 -26.20 -0.02 16.17
CA ILE A 58 -27.59 -0.25 15.74
C ILE A 58 -28.36 -1.08 16.77
N LEU A 59 -27.72 -2.09 17.36
CA LEU A 59 -28.31 -2.89 18.44
C LEU A 59 -28.47 -2.09 19.75
N ALA A 60 -27.55 -1.16 20.03
CA ALA A 60 -27.56 -0.33 21.24
C ALA A 60 -28.57 0.84 21.18
N ASN A 61 -28.87 1.37 19.98
CA ASN A 61 -29.90 2.39 19.78
C ASN A 61 -31.35 1.89 19.96
N LYS A 62 -31.53 0.68 20.51
CA LYS A 62 -32.82 0.16 20.93
C LYS A 62 -33.41 1.05 22.04
N PRO A 63 -34.65 1.55 21.91
CA PRO A 63 -35.30 2.23 23.03
C PRO A 63 -35.50 1.22 24.16
N SER A 64 -34.95 1.54 25.34
CA SER A 64 -35.17 0.79 26.58
C SER A 64 -36.67 0.67 26.88
N PRO A 65 -37.19 -0.50 27.25
CA PRO A 65 -38.64 -0.70 27.46
C PRO A 65 -39.21 0.02 28.69
N ASN A 66 -38.39 0.75 29.47
CA ASN A 66 -38.81 1.30 30.76
C ASN A 66 -39.19 2.79 30.77
N THR A 67 -39.21 3.47 29.62
CA THR A 67 -39.69 4.86 29.54
C THR A 67 -40.54 5.10 28.30
N ALA A 68 -41.78 4.59 28.30
CA ALA A 68 -42.93 5.23 27.64
C ALA A 68 -44.21 4.42 27.86
N LYS A 69 -45.06 4.88 28.79
CA LYS A 69 -46.50 4.68 28.65
C LYS A 69 -46.93 5.45 27.40
N GLY A 70 -47.26 4.72 26.34
CA GLY A 70 -47.96 5.28 25.17
C GLY A 70 -47.06 5.72 24.03
N SER A 71 -46.50 4.77 23.28
CA SER A 71 -46.28 4.94 21.83
C SER A 71 -46.09 3.59 21.17
N LYS A 72 -46.47 3.54 19.89
CA LYS A 72 -46.70 2.35 19.06
C LYS A 72 -45.53 1.37 19.07
N LYS A 73 -45.85 0.07 19.08
CA LYS A 73 -44.98 -1.05 18.72
C LYS A 73 -44.13 -0.65 17.49
N SER A 74 -42.84 -0.37 17.68
CA SER A 74 -41.89 -0.33 16.56
C SER A 74 -41.48 -1.77 16.25
N ASN A 75 -41.60 -2.12 14.98
CA ASN A 75 -41.36 -3.44 14.40
C ASN A 75 -39.94 -3.96 14.68
N GLY A 76 -39.83 -5.22 15.09
CA GLY A 76 -38.55 -5.94 15.12
C GLY A 76 -37.93 -6.16 13.72
N ASN A 77 -38.70 -5.98 12.64
CA ASN A 77 -38.23 -6.17 11.26
C ASN A 77 -37.30 -5.04 10.77
N ASN A 78 -37.47 -3.80 11.25
CA ASN A 78 -36.67 -2.68 10.76
C ASN A 78 -35.19 -2.81 11.14
N VAL A 79 -34.89 -3.44 12.28
CA VAL A 79 -33.51 -3.63 12.76
C VAL A 79 -32.77 -4.67 11.91
N VAL A 80 -33.47 -5.72 11.45
CA VAL A 80 -32.88 -6.73 10.57
C VAL A 80 -32.58 -6.14 9.19
N GLU A 81 -33.50 -5.34 8.64
CA GLU A 81 -33.29 -4.63 7.36
C GLU A 81 -32.21 -3.53 7.45
N GLU A 82 -32.09 -2.83 8.59
CA GLU A 82 -31.00 -1.87 8.85
C GLU A 82 -29.62 -2.55 9.00
N ILE A 83 -29.59 -3.78 9.53
CA ILE A 83 -28.37 -4.60 9.66
C ILE A 83 -27.98 -5.19 8.29
N GLU A 84 -28.94 -5.68 7.51
CA GLU A 84 -28.70 -6.23 6.16
C GLU A 84 -28.33 -5.15 5.13
N SER A 85 -28.67 -3.89 5.38
CA SER A 85 -28.31 -2.77 4.50
C SER A 85 -26.93 -2.16 4.78
N ILE A 86 -26.22 -2.62 5.81
CA ILE A 86 -24.84 -2.19 6.07
C ILE A 86 -23.91 -2.81 5.03
N PRO A 87 -23.23 -2.01 4.20
CA PRO A 87 -22.22 -2.55 3.30
C PRO A 87 -21.10 -3.19 4.12
N GLU A 88 -20.81 -4.47 3.87
CA GLU A 88 -19.64 -5.12 4.44
C GLU A 88 -18.39 -4.38 3.95
N LEU A 89 -17.68 -3.76 4.89
CA LEU A 89 -16.45 -3.05 4.60
C LEU A 89 -15.33 -4.08 4.44
N ASN A 90 -14.63 -4.01 3.31
CA ASN A 90 -13.44 -4.79 3.01
C ASN A 90 -12.18 -4.04 3.49
N GLY A 91 -11.16 -4.76 3.97
CA GLY A 91 -9.85 -4.20 4.35
C GLY A 91 -9.22 -3.28 3.30
N ILE A 92 -9.36 -3.59 2.01
CA ILE A 92 -8.88 -2.77 0.89
C ILE A 92 -9.61 -1.43 0.84
N TYR A 93 -10.95 -1.44 0.91
CA TYR A 93 -11.74 -0.21 0.87
C TYR A 93 -11.43 0.70 2.07
N VAL A 94 -11.25 0.09 3.24
CA VAL A 94 -10.92 0.80 4.48
C VAL A 94 -9.51 1.41 4.42
N ARG A 95 -8.55 0.68 3.85
CA ARG A 95 -7.21 1.18 3.56
C ARG A 95 -7.24 2.38 2.61
N ASP A 96 -7.88 2.24 1.46
CA ASP A 96 -7.93 3.29 0.44
C ASP A 96 -8.55 4.57 1.02
N TYR A 97 -9.60 4.43 1.83
CA TYR A 97 -10.24 5.57 2.50
C TYR A 97 -9.33 6.22 3.53
N TYR A 98 -8.59 5.43 4.33
CA TYR A 98 -7.58 5.98 5.24
C TYR A 98 -6.46 6.70 4.48
N GLU A 99 -5.93 6.10 3.43
CA GLU A 99 -4.86 6.68 2.62
C GLU A 99 -5.30 8.00 1.96
N GLU A 100 -6.54 8.07 1.47
CA GLU A 100 -7.14 9.31 0.95
C GLU A 100 -7.17 10.41 2.04
N LEU A 101 -7.65 10.08 3.25
CA LEU A 101 -7.71 11.02 4.37
C LEU A 101 -6.31 11.49 4.80
N PHE A 102 -5.37 10.56 4.90
CA PHE A 102 -4.02 10.82 5.35
C PHE A 102 -3.21 11.61 4.32
N ALA A 103 -3.36 11.31 3.03
CA ALA A 103 -2.73 12.06 1.95
C ALA A 103 -3.23 13.51 1.89
N ASN A 104 -4.54 13.72 2.05
CA ASN A 104 -5.12 15.06 2.11
C ASN A 104 -4.63 15.84 3.33
N PHE A 105 -4.52 15.18 4.48
CA PHE A 105 -3.96 15.76 5.69
C PHE A 105 -2.48 16.16 5.51
N LYS A 106 -1.64 15.28 4.95
CA LYS A 106 -0.23 15.57 4.64
C LYS A 106 -0.07 16.78 3.70
N LYS A 107 -0.88 16.86 2.64
CA LYS A 107 -0.86 18.01 1.72
C LYS A 107 -1.17 19.31 2.45
N ASN A 108 -2.18 19.30 3.34
CA ASN A 108 -2.53 20.45 4.16
C ASN A 108 -1.41 20.82 5.14
N ILE A 109 -0.79 19.83 5.80
CA ILE A 109 0.37 20.06 6.68
C ILE A 109 1.51 20.74 5.92
N VAL A 110 1.93 20.17 4.79
CA VAL A 110 3.05 20.69 4.01
C VAL A 110 2.75 22.11 3.51
N PHE A 111 1.52 22.34 3.05
CA PHE A 111 1.07 23.67 2.64
C PHE A 111 1.15 24.69 3.80
N MET A 112 0.64 24.33 4.98
CA MET A 112 0.65 25.21 6.16
C MET A 112 2.08 25.48 6.67
N ILE A 113 2.95 24.46 6.70
CA ILE A 113 4.36 24.63 7.06
C ILE A 113 5.06 25.58 6.08
N ASN A 114 4.80 25.45 4.78
CA ASN A 114 5.42 26.31 3.77
C ASN A 114 4.89 27.75 3.82
N LEU A 115 3.62 27.95 4.16
CA LEU A 115 3.03 29.28 4.34
C LEU A 115 3.59 29.98 5.58
N ASN A 116 3.70 29.25 6.70
CA ASN A 116 4.16 29.81 7.98
C ASN A 116 5.69 29.89 8.12
N ARG A 117 6.46 29.17 7.29
CA ARG A 117 7.93 29.34 7.20
C ARG A 117 8.34 30.77 6.87
N SER A 118 7.49 31.54 6.19
CA SER A 118 7.72 32.96 5.90
C SER A 118 7.49 33.86 7.13
N GLU A 119 6.64 33.48 8.08
CA GLU A 119 6.31 34.29 9.26
C GLU A 119 7.25 34.00 10.45
N ASN A 120 7.76 32.77 10.57
CA ASN A 120 8.66 32.39 11.67
C ASN A 120 10.08 33.00 11.57
N LEU A 121 10.39 33.72 10.48
CA LEU A 121 11.57 34.59 10.39
C LEU A 121 11.49 35.83 11.31
N GLN A 122 10.34 36.11 11.93
CA GLN A 122 10.11 37.26 12.82
C GLN A 122 10.07 36.91 14.32
N GLY A 123 10.63 35.76 14.73
CA GLY A 123 11.06 35.54 16.12
C GLY A 123 9.94 35.36 17.17
N ARG A 124 8.70 35.10 16.78
CA ARG A 124 7.67 34.63 17.72
C ARG A 124 7.68 33.10 17.76
N PRO A 125 7.74 32.46 18.95
CA PRO A 125 7.46 31.04 19.07
C PRO A 125 5.95 30.87 18.83
N GLY A 126 5.58 30.66 17.58
CA GLY A 126 4.23 30.34 17.18
C GLY A 126 3.82 29.05 17.88
N ASN A 127 2.61 29.03 18.42
CA ASN A 127 1.95 27.79 18.79
C ASN A 127 1.60 27.09 17.47
N ASP A 128 2.61 26.52 16.78
CA ASP A 128 2.57 26.02 15.40
C ASP A 128 1.50 24.94 15.17
N MET A 129 0.93 24.42 16.26
CA MET A 129 -0.04 23.33 16.28
C MET A 129 -1.50 23.77 16.27
N GLY A 130 -1.81 25.02 16.64
CA GLY A 130 -3.19 25.49 16.79
C GLY A 130 -3.97 25.60 15.47
N TYR A 131 -3.25 25.78 14.35
CA TYR A 131 -3.86 25.91 13.02
C TYR A 131 -4.07 24.57 12.31
N LEU A 132 -3.40 23.51 12.78
CA LEU A 132 -3.37 22.19 12.14
C LEU A 132 -4.47 21.27 12.64
N ILE A 133 -4.83 21.37 13.92
CA ILE A 133 -5.79 20.50 14.59
C ILE A 133 -7.10 21.26 14.78
N LYS A 134 -8.07 21.03 13.88
CA LYS A 134 -9.40 21.66 13.96
C LYS A 134 -10.43 20.74 14.60
N ASP A 135 -10.24 19.44 14.47
CA ASP A 135 -11.17 18.41 14.93
C ASP A 135 -10.41 17.21 15.54
N ARG A 136 -11.10 16.38 16.32
CA ARG A 136 -10.56 15.16 16.92
C ARG A 136 -9.98 14.21 15.86
N GLY A 137 -10.60 14.15 14.68
CA GLY A 137 -10.05 13.39 13.55
C GLY A 137 -8.69 13.91 13.07
N ASP A 138 -8.48 15.22 13.09
CA ASP A 138 -7.20 15.82 12.69
C ASP A 138 -6.12 15.59 13.75
N ALA A 139 -6.50 15.55 15.03
CA ALA A 139 -5.60 15.17 16.13
C ALA A 139 -5.09 13.72 15.97
N LEU A 140 -6.00 12.78 15.67
CA LEU A 140 -5.64 11.38 15.42
C LEU A 140 -4.74 11.24 14.18
N LEU A 141 -5.06 11.94 13.09
CA LEU A 141 -4.22 11.97 11.89
C LEU A 141 -2.83 12.55 12.17
N TYR A 142 -2.73 13.55 13.02
CA TYR A 142 -1.45 14.13 13.44
C TYR A 142 -0.61 13.17 14.29
N GLU A 143 -1.24 12.41 15.19
CA GLU A 143 -0.57 11.35 15.95
C GLU A 143 -0.05 10.25 15.03
N LEU A 144 -0.87 9.80 14.08
CA LEU A 144 -0.46 8.83 13.05
C LEU A 144 0.70 9.36 12.20
N TYR A 145 0.67 10.64 11.83
CA TYR A 145 1.75 11.29 11.10
C TYR A 145 3.07 11.32 11.89
N LYS A 146 3.02 11.53 13.20
CA LYS A 146 4.21 11.46 14.07
C LYS A 146 4.78 10.05 14.18
N LEU A 147 3.93 9.03 14.14
CA LEU A 147 4.36 7.64 14.22
C LEU A 147 5.14 7.25 12.97
N GLU A 148 4.65 7.61 11.78
CA GLU A 148 5.28 7.26 10.49
C GLU A 148 6.78 7.59 10.41
N TYR A 149 7.21 8.74 10.93
CA TYR A 149 8.63 9.11 10.94
C TYR A 149 9.45 8.29 11.93
N LYS A 150 8.87 7.95 13.09
CA LYS A 150 9.52 7.08 14.08
C LYS A 150 9.69 5.67 13.54
N ASP A 151 8.82 5.24 12.63
CA ASP A 151 8.88 3.92 12.01
C ASP A 151 10.03 3.80 11.02
N ILE A 152 10.28 4.86 10.23
CA ILE A 152 11.45 4.91 9.35
C ILE A 152 12.74 4.85 10.16
N GLU A 153 12.81 5.58 11.28
CA GLU A 153 13.96 5.52 12.19
C GLU A 153 14.13 4.14 12.83
N LEU A 154 13.03 3.51 13.27
CA LEU A 154 13.06 2.19 13.89
C LEU A 154 13.44 1.09 12.88
N ILE A 155 12.83 1.09 11.69
CA ILE A 155 13.17 0.16 10.61
C ILE A 155 14.63 0.36 10.19
N SER A 156 15.09 1.61 10.11
CA SER A 156 16.50 1.92 9.83
C SER A 156 17.41 1.34 10.91
N LYS A 157 17.06 1.48 12.20
CA LYS A 157 17.84 0.90 13.32
C LYS A 157 17.85 -0.63 13.30
N ILE A 158 16.70 -1.26 13.07
CA ILE A 158 16.63 -2.73 12.91
C ILE A 158 17.48 -3.18 11.72
N SER A 159 17.45 -2.44 10.60
CA SER A 159 18.27 -2.75 9.43
C SER A 159 19.77 -2.61 9.71
N SER A 160 20.19 -1.59 10.50
CA SER A 160 21.58 -1.45 10.92
C SER A 160 22.00 -2.55 11.89
N GLU A 161 21.16 -2.88 12.88
CA GLU A 161 21.43 -3.96 13.84
C GLU A 161 21.56 -5.31 13.13
N THR A 162 20.65 -5.64 12.22
CA THR A 162 20.74 -6.89 11.44
C THR A 162 21.97 -6.96 10.55
N LEU A 163 22.44 -5.82 10.02
CA LEU A 163 23.68 -5.74 9.24
C LEU A 163 24.91 -5.90 10.14
N GLU A 164 24.93 -5.23 11.30
CA GLU A 164 25.98 -5.37 12.31
C GLU A 164 26.06 -6.81 12.83
N ASP A 165 24.95 -7.47 13.09
CA ASP A 165 24.90 -8.86 13.51
C ASP A 165 25.46 -9.80 12.43
N LYS A 166 25.15 -9.55 11.16
CA LYS A 166 25.74 -10.32 10.04
C LYS A 166 27.25 -10.10 9.95
N LEU A 167 27.72 -8.87 10.10
CA LEU A 167 29.15 -8.55 10.12
C LEU A 167 29.86 -9.18 11.32
N ARG A 168 29.26 -9.12 12.51
CA ARG A 168 29.79 -9.77 13.72
C ARG A 168 29.89 -11.27 13.54
N LYS A 169 28.86 -11.93 12.99
CA LYS A 169 28.91 -13.37 12.66
C LYS A 169 30.00 -13.69 11.64
N HIS A 170 30.19 -12.86 10.62
CA HIS A 170 31.27 -13.02 9.65
C HIS A 170 32.65 -12.87 10.28
N LEU A 171 32.85 -11.84 11.10
CA LEU A 171 34.10 -11.62 11.82
C LEU A 171 34.36 -12.75 12.83
N GLU A 172 33.36 -13.17 13.59
CA GLU A 172 33.47 -14.28 14.53
C GLU A 172 33.83 -15.59 13.80
N LYS A 173 33.29 -15.83 12.61
CA LYS A 173 33.67 -16.96 11.75
C LYS A 173 35.13 -16.85 11.26
N LEU A 174 35.59 -15.65 10.90
CA LEU A 174 36.98 -15.42 10.48
C LEU A 174 37.98 -15.55 11.64
N TYR A 175 37.63 -15.06 12.83
CA TYR A 175 38.50 -15.11 14.01
C TYR A 175 38.50 -16.49 14.69
N LYS A 176 37.39 -17.24 14.69
CA LYS A 176 37.35 -18.63 15.18
C LYS A 176 38.17 -19.61 14.34
N VAL A 177 38.50 -19.26 13.08
CA VAL A 177 39.42 -20.02 12.23
C VAL A 177 40.89 -19.81 12.66
N SER A 178 41.21 -18.77 13.45
CA SER A 178 42.60 -18.46 13.85
C SER A 178 43.06 -19.08 15.18
N GLU A 179 42.15 -19.56 16.05
CA GLU A 179 42.52 -20.03 17.40
C GLU A 179 42.60 -21.56 17.56
N ASN A 180 42.13 -22.34 16.59
CA ASN A 180 42.27 -23.80 16.62
C ASN A 180 43.29 -24.27 15.57
N GLY A 181 44.57 -24.03 15.85
CA GLY A 181 45.63 -24.86 15.30
C GLY A 181 45.60 -26.24 15.95
N ASP A 182 45.70 -27.27 15.13
CA ASP A 182 45.86 -28.70 15.47
C ASP A 182 44.61 -29.48 15.94
N ALA A 183 43.84 -29.97 14.96
CA ALA A 183 43.50 -31.39 14.89
C ALA A 183 43.13 -31.76 13.44
N MET A 184 43.93 -32.63 12.84
CA MET A 184 43.57 -33.36 11.63
C MET A 184 42.31 -34.18 11.88
N ASP A 185 41.28 -34.04 11.04
CA ASP A 185 40.71 -35.17 10.29
C ASP A 185 39.59 -34.72 9.32
N GLN A 186 39.75 -35.18 8.08
CA GLN A 186 38.72 -35.55 7.09
C GLN A 186 37.90 -34.45 6.40
N ASP A 187 38.21 -34.27 5.11
CA ASP A 187 37.30 -34.06 3.98
C ASP A 187 36.06 -33.19 4.23
N GLU A 188 36.24 -31.86 4.21
CA GLU A 188 35.28 -30.99 3.54
C GLU A 188 36.06 -30.01 2.66
N GLU A 189 35.77 -30.05 1.36
CA GLU A 189 36.31 -29.13 0.37
C GLU A 189 36.21 -27.68 0.87
N VAL A 190 37.34 -27.01 0.74
CA VAL A 190 37.58 -25.62 1.13
C VAL A 190 36.58 -24.70 0.41
N ASP A 191 35.49 -24.31 1.08
CA ASP A 191 34.60 -23.25 0.61
C ASP A 191 35.16 -21.87 1.02
N ASP A 192 36.10 -21.40 0.23
CA ASP A 192 36.64 -20.05 0.28
C ASP A 192 35.52 -19.04 -0.05
N GLY A 193 34.77 -18.57 0.94
CA GLY A 193 33.70 -17.56 0.79
C GLY A 193 34.14 -16.20 0.19
N ILE A 194 35.42 -16.02 -0.11
CA ILE A 194 35.94 -14.90 -0.91
C ILE A 194 35.78 -15.19 -2.42
N LEU A 195 35.92 -16.45 -2.87
CA LEU A 195 35.57 -16.86 -4.23
C LEU A 195 34.05 -16.79 -4.45
N ASP A 196 33.25 -17.29 -3.51
CA ASP A 196 31.79 -17.37 -3.64
C ASP A 196 31.12 -15.98 -3.76
N SER A 197 31.63 -14.96 -3.05
CA SER A 197 31.10 -13.59 -3.22
C SER A 197 31.34 -13.00 -4.62
N LYS A 198 32.48 -13.32 -5.24
CA LYS A 198 32.84 -12.88 -6.58
C LYS A 198 32.11 -13.70 -7.65
N GLU A 199 31.99 -15.00 -7.43
CA GLU A 199 31.25 -15.94 -8.29
C GLU A 199 29.74 -15.67 -8.25
N LEU A 200 29.18 -15.32 -7.09
CA LEU A 200 27.79 -14.87 -6.92
C LEU A 200 27.54 -13.53 -7.61
N LEU A 201 28.47 -12.57 -7.50
CA LEU A 201 28.42 -11.30 -8.24
C LEU A 201 28.48 -11.53 -9.75
N GLU A 202 29.32 -12.46 -10.20
CA GLU A 202 29.46 -12.83 -11.61
C GLU A 202 28.22 -13.57 -12.12
N HIS A 203 27.63 -14.46 -11.31
CA HIS A 203 26.36 -15.12 -11.59
C HIS A 203 25.22 -14.11 -11.67
N TYR A 204 25.15 -13.13 -10.77
CA TYR A 204 24.13 -12.08 -10.82
C TYR A 204 24.28 -11.19 -12.05
N ARG A 205 25.53 -10.83 -12.40
CA ARG A 205 25.85 -10.06 -13.61
C ARG A 205 25.49 -10.85 -14.87
N ASN A 206 25.82 -12.13 -14.92
CA ASN A 206 25.51 -13.01 -16.04
C ASN A 206 24.00 -13.25 -16.16
N SER A 207 23.28 -13.43 -15.06
CA SER A 207 21.82 -13.55 -15.04
C SER A 207 21.16 -12.28 -15.56
N SER A 208 21.59 -11.11 -15.07
CA SER A 208 21.06 -9.82 -15.53
C SER A 208 21.29 -9.58 -17.03
N VAL A 209 22.47 -9.93 -17.55
CA VAL A 209 22.76 -9.86 -18.99
C VAL A 209 21.90 -10.85 -19.78
N ARG A 210 21.69 -12.06 -19.26
CA ARG A 210 20.85 -13.09 -19.88
C ARG A 210 19.39 -12.65 -19.95
N ASP A 211 18.85 -12.08 -18.88
CA ASP A 211 17.48 -11.57 -18.82
C ASP A 211 17.28 -10.39 -19.77
N LYS A 212 18.26 -9.47 -19.82
CA LYS A 212 18.25 -8.36 -20.78
C LYS A 212 18.29 -8.86 -22.22
N ASN A 213 19.15 -9.84 -22.53
CA ASN A 213 19.22 -10.44 -23.86
C ASN A 213 17.91 -11.14 -24.23
N LYS A 214 17.29 -11.87 -23.30
CA LYS A 214 15.99 -12.50 -23.51
C LYS A 214 14.90 -11.47 -23.79
N MET A 215 14.85 -10.38 -23.02
CA MET A 215 13.89 -9.29 -23.25
C MET A 215 14.07 -8.63 -24.62
N LEU A 216 15.31 -8.37 -25.03
CA LEU A 216 15.63 -7.83 -26.35
C LEU A 216 15.24 -8.80 -27.46
N GLN A 217 15.48 -10.11 -27.27
CA GLN A 217 15.11 -11.13 -28.24
C GLN A 217 13.59 -11.27 -28.38
N ASP A 218 12.84 -11.21 -27.29
CA ASP A 218 11.37 -11.18 -27.32
C ASP A 218 10.85 -9.91 -28.03
N GLN A 219 11.54 -8.78 -27.88
CA GLN A 219 11.19 -7.54 -28.58
C GLN A 219 11.46 -7.64 -30.09
N ILE A 220 12.58 -8.25 -30.50
CA ILE A 220 12.89 -8.52 -31.91
C ILE A 220 11.80 -9.41 -32.52
N VAL A 221 11.45 -10.52 -31.86
CA VAL A 221 10.40 -11.44 -32.36
C VAL A 221 9.04 -10.72 -32.51
N LYS A 222 8.69 -9.82 -31.58
CA LYS A 222 7.48 -9.00 -31.71
C LYS A 222 7.55 -8.05 -32.90
N GLN A 223 8.70 -7.43 -33.15
CA GLN A 223 8.90 -6.54 -34.29
C GLN A 223 8.87 -7.30 -35.62
N ASP A 224 9.47 -8.48 -35.68
CA ASP A 224 9.44 -9.33 -36.88
C ASP A 224 8.02 -9.77 -37.23
N LYS A 225 7.23 -10.21 -36.23
CA LYS A 225 5.81 -10.52 -36.45
C LYS A 225 5.02 -9.32 -36.98
N LYS A 226 5.33 -8.12 -36.49
CA LYS A 226 4.69 -6.89 -36.97
C LYS A 226 5.12 -6.56 -38.39
N LEU A 227 6.39 -6.76 -38.74
CA LEU A 227 6.89 -6.59 -40.10
C LEU A 227 6.24 -7.59 -41.07
N GLU A 228 6.06 -8.84 -40.64
CA GLU A 228 5.39 -9.88 -41.42
C GLU A 228 3.92 -9.52 -41.67
N GLN A 229 3.19 -9.09 -40.64
CA GLN A 229 1.82 -8.57 -40.78
C GLN A 229 1.73 -7.41 -41.77
N LEU A 230 2.62 -6.42 -41.65
CA LEU A 230 2.66 -5.29 -42.57
C LEU A 230 3.03 -5.70 -44.00
N LYS A 231 3.84 -6.74 -44.15
CA LYS A 231 4.22 -7.29 -45.46
C LYS A 231 3.03 -7.99 -46.11
N ASP A 232 2.30 -8.80 -45.35
CA ASP A 232 1.09 -9.49 -45.83
C ASP A 232 -0.02 -8.49 -46.17
N GLU A 233 -0.21 -7.46 -45.35
CA GLU A 233 -1.16 -6.37 -45.64
C GLU A 233 -0.77 -5.61 -46.90
N ASN A 234 0.51 -5.25 -47.06
CA ASN A 234 0.99 -4.59 -48.28
C ASN A 234 0.83 -5.48 -49.51
N GLN A 235 1.11 -6.78 -49.39
CA GLN A 235 0.91 -7.72 -50.49
C GLN A 235 -0.57 -7.80 -50.87
N ARG A 236 -1.46 -7.93 -49.88
CA ARG A 236 -2.90 -7.95 -50.12
C ARG A 236 -3.42 -6.65 -50.74
N LEU A 237 -2.88 -5.50 -50.33
CA LEU A 237 -3.18 -4.21 -50.94
C LEU A 237 -2.66 -4.12 -52.39
N LEU A 238 -1.49 -4.68 -52.68
CA LEU A 238 -0.95 -4.75 -54.05
C LEU A 238 -1.81 -5.67 -54.93
N GLU A 239 -2.25 -6.83 -54.43
CA GLU A 239 -3.16 -7.74 -55.13
C GLU A 239 -4.51 -7.05 -55.40
N LEU A 240 -5.09 -6.39 -54.40
CA LEU A 240 -6.32 -5.62 -54.57
C LEU A 240 -6.14 -4.48 -55.57
N ASN A 241 -5.02 -3.76 -55.53
CA ASN A 241 -4.72 -2.73 -56.51
C ASN A 241 -4.57 -3.31 -57.93
N HIS A 242 -3.96 -4.48 -58.08
CA HIS A 242 -3.86 -5.16 -59.38
C HIS A 242 -5.24 -5.58 -59.88
N GLU A 243 -6.09 -6.14 -59.03
CA GLU A 243 -7.47 -6.52 -59.38
C GLU A 243 -8.31 -5.31 -59.80
N LEU A 244 -8.20 -4.19 -59.06
CA LEU A 244 -8.88 -2.94 -59.41
C LEU A 244 -8.36 -2.37 -60.73
N LEU A 245 -7.04 -2.40 -60.96
CA LEU A 245 -6.44 -1.97 -62.22
C LEU A 245 -6.84 -2.87 -63.40
N GLU A 246 -6.95 -4.19 -63.20
CA GLU A 246 -7.49 -5.12 -64.21
C GLU A 246 -8.96 -4.85 -64.52
N GLN A 247 -9.79 -4.57 -63.51
CA GLN A 247 -11.19 -4.17 -63.70
C GLN A 247 -11.31 -2.81 -64.41
N MET A 248 -10.38 -1.89 -64.16
CA MET A 248 -10.33 -0.58 -64.84
C MET A 248 -9.79 -0.66 -66.27
N ASN A 249 -8.83 -1.55 -66.54
CA ASN A 249 -8.23 -1.77 -67.86
C ASN A 249 -8.97 -2.82 -68.71
N GLY A 250 -9.85 -3.62 -68.11
CA GLY A 250 -10.67 -4.65 -68.75
C GLY A 250 -11.99 -4.14 -69.34
N ARG A 251 -11.97 -2.91 -69.84
CA ARG A 251 -12.89 -2.43 -70.89
C ARG A 251 -12.19 -2.51 -72.24
#